data_AF-A0AAU7BUB6-F1
#
_entry.id   AF-A0AAU7BUB6-F1
#
_cell.length_a   1.000
_cell.length_b   1.000
_cell.length_c   1.000
_cell.angle_alpha   90.00
_cell.angle_beta   90.00
_cell.angle_gamma   90.00
#
_symmetry.space_group_name_H-M   'P 1'
#
loop_
_entity.id
_entity.type
_entity.pdbx_description
1 polymer ?
#
loop_
_entity_poly.entity_id
_entity_poly.type
_entity_poly.pdbx_seq_one_letter_code
_entity_poly.pdbx_strand_id
1 'polypeptide(L)'
;MKEHTEQHLDNLAKKTIKASTLKSPSIDFTANVMRSIEHISVGESIQYKPLITKYGWLGIIAVLIGVSLYMIFGNVEGSTLLNTVDYSVISNNKVTNVLSGITFSKTVMYAIGFFGLVFFIQIPLMKHYMNKRLEY
;
A
#
# COMPACT_ATOMS: atom_id res chain seq x y z
N MET A 1 61.87 16.47 -31.51
CA MET A 1 61.22 16.84 -32.80
C MET A 1 59.77 16.38 -32.93
N LYS A 2 59.35 15.20 -32.43
CA LYS A 2 57.97 14.71 -32.57
C LYS A 2 56.94 15.39 -31.65
N GLU A 3 57.31 15.76 -30.42
CA GLU A 3 56.39 16.37 -29.44
C GLU A 3 55.86 17.75 -29.85
N HIS A 4 56.67 18.56 -30.54
CA HIS A 4 56.24 19.88 -31.01
C HIS A 4 55.19 19.77 -32.12
N THR A 5 55.21 18.70 -32.91
CA THR A 5 54.20 18.45 -33.95
C THR A 5 52.84 18.10 -33.34
N GLU A 6 52.82 17.25 -32.30
CA GLU A 6 51.59 16.87 -31.59
C GLU A 6 50.92 18.07 -30.90
N GLN A 7 51.71 18.94 -30.26
CA GLN A 7 51.19 20.18 -29.66
C GLN A 7 50.62 21.15 -30.70
N HIS A 8 51.22 21.24 -31.88
CA HIS A 8 50.70 22.08 -32.96
C HIS A 8 49.39 21.50 -33.51
N LEU A 9 49.27 20.19 -33.64
CA LEU A 9 48.05 19.52 -34.07
C LEU A 9 46.91 19.68 -33.05
N ASP A 10 47.19 19.54 -31.75
CA ASP A 10 46.22 19.78 -30.68
C ASP A 10 45.77 21.26 -30.65
N ASN A 11 46.70 22.20 -30.81
CA ASN A 11 46.37 23.62 -30.85
C ASN A 11 45.48 23.96 -32.06
N LEU A 12 45.77 23.38 -33.23
CA LEU A 12 44.94 23.52 -34.42
C LEU A 12 43.54 22.94 -34.21
N ALA A 13 43.42 21.73 -33.66
CA ALA A 13 42.14 21.12 -33.34
C ALA A 13 41.33 21.96 -32.33
N LYS A 14 42.00 22.48 -31.30
CA LYS A 14 41.35 23.32 -30.29
C LYS A 14 40.90 24.66 -30.86
N LYS A 15 41.65 25.23 -31.80
CA LYS A 15 41.31 26.48 -32.49
C LYS A 15 40.15 26.30 -33.47
N THR A 16 40.08 25.17 -34.17
CA THR A 16 38.95 24.86 -35.07
C THR A 16 37.67 24.58 -34.29
N ILE A 17 37.74 23.83 -33.19
CA ILE A 17 36.58 23.57 -32.31
C ILE A 17 36.09 24.87 -31.67
N LYS A 18 36.98 25.73 -31.18
CA LYS A 18 36.60 27.03 -30.60
C LYS A 18 36.06 28.04 -31.63
N ALA A 19 36.52 27.96 -32.87
CA ALA A 19 36.05 28.81 -33.96
C ALA A 19 34.71 28.33 -34.53
N SER A 20 34.29 27.10 -34.23
CA SER A 20 32.95 26.62 -34.57
C SER A 20 31.92 27.28 -33.65
N THR A 21 30.92 27.94 -34.24
CA THR A 21 29.81 28.55 -33.50
C THR A 21 29.08 27.47 -32.71
N LEU A 22 28.85 27.71 -31.41
CA LEU A 22 27.99 26.88 -30.58
C LEU A 22 26.61 26.84 -31.23
N LYS A 23 26.27 25.70 -31.83
CA LYS A 23 24.98 25.50 -32.49
C LYS A 23 23.93 25.41 -31.39
N SER A 24 23.24 26.52 -31.14
CA SER A 24 22.08 26.51 -30.26
C SER A 24 21.04 25.55 -30.83
N PRO A 25 20.41 24.71 -29.99
CA PRO A 25 19.26 23.93 -30.43
C PRO A 25 18.21 24.87 -31.03
N SER A 26 17.39 24.34 -31.95
CA SER A 26 16.23 25.05 -32.47
C SER A 26 15.31 25.47 -31.31
N ILE A 27 14.59 26.56 -31.49
CA ILE A 27 13.63 27.08 -30.50
C ILE A 27 12.64 25.97 -30.08
N ASP A 28 12.25 25.12 -31.03
CA ASP A 28 11.30 24.03 -30.81
C ASP A 28 11.94 22.69 -30.43
N PHE A 29 13.24 22.65 -30.14
CA PHE A 29 13.95 21.40 -29.83
C PHE A 29 13.31 20.65 -28.66
N THR A 30 13.05 21.37 -27.56
CA THR A 30 12.40 20.80 -26.38
C THR A 30 10.99 20.31 -26.69
N ALA A 31 10.23 21.06 -27.50
CA ALA A 31 8.87 20.66 -27.88
C ALA A 31 8.87 19.39 -28.74
N ASN A 32 9.79 19.28 -29.70
CA ASN A 32 9.94 18.06 -30.51
C ASN A 32 10.41 16.87 -29.69
N VAL A 33 11.36 17.05 -28.76
CA VAL A 33 11.80 15.98 -27.87
C VAL A 33 10.65 15.53 -26.96
N MET A 34 9.93 16.48 -26.34
CA MET A 34 8.79 16.18 -25.47
C MET A 34 7.68 15.43 -26.23
N ARG A 35 7.39 15.85 -27.46
CA ARG A 35 6.43 15.20 -28.34
C ARG A 35 6.88 13.80 -28.77
N SER A 36 8.17 13.57 -28.97
CA SER A 36 8.67 12.22 -29.28
C SER A 36 8.67 11.28 -28.07
N ILE A 37 8.90 11.79 -26.86
CA ILE A 37 8.87 10.99 -25.63
C ILE A 37 7.46 10.79 -25.06
N GLU A 38 6.50 11.66 -25.37
CA GLU A 38 5.09 11.50 -24.96
C GLU A 38 4.43 10.26 -25.56
N HIS A 39 4.83 9.87 -26.77
CA HIS A 39 4.39 8.62 -27.42
C HIS A 39 5.08 7.38 -26.84
N ILE A 40 6.21 7.55 -26.15
CA ILE A 40 6.86 6.51 -25.36
C ILE A 40 6.20 6.57 -24.00
N SER A 41 4.98 6.02 -23.92
CA SER A 41 4.31 5.84 -22.64
C SER A 41 5.29 5.09 -21.73
N VAL A 42 5.75 5.78 -20.69
CA VAL A 42 6.46 5.16 -19.56
C VAL A 42 5.53 4.04 -19.12
N GLY A 43 5.96 2.81 -19.38
CA GLY A 43 5.08 1.63 -19.49
C GLY A 43 4.03 1.61 -18.40
N GLU A 44 2.78 1.38 -18.82
CA GLU A 44 1.58 1.13 -18.01
C GLU A 44 1.83 1.40 -16.53
N SER A 45 1.69 2.68 -16.14
CA SER A 45 1.86 3.16 -14.76
C SER A 45 1.34 2.07 -13.83
N ILE A 46 2.21 1.49 -13.00
CA ILE A 46 1.91 0.31 -12.16
C ILE A 46 0.55 0.53 -11.52
N GLN A 47 -0.50 -0.03 -12.14
CA GLN A 47 -1.85 0.35 -11.77
C GLN A 47 -2.12 -0.40 -10.48
N TYR A 48 -2.27 0.34 -9.39
CA TYR A 48 -2.39 -0.25 -8.08
C TYR A 48 -3.68 -1.08 -8.02
N LYS A 49 -3.53 -2.40 -8.23
CA LYS A 49 -4.63 -3.35 -8.11
C LYS A 49 -4.83 -3.62 -6.62
N PRO A 50 -5.97 -3.25 -6.04
CA PRO A 50 -6.18 -3.41 -4.61
C PRO A 50 -6.13 -4.90 -4.24
N LEU A 51 -5.34 -5.22 -3.21
CA LEU A 51 -5.14 -6.58 -2.68
C LEU A 51 -6.45 -7.33 -2.39
N ILE A 52 -7.52 -6.60 -2.05
CA ILE A 52 -8.87 -7.12 -1.84
C ILE A 52 -9.82 -6.21 -2.60
N THR A 53 -10.68 -6.83 -3.42
CA THR A 53 -11.71 -6.12 -4.20
C THR A 53 -12.75 -5.48 -3.27
N LYS A 54 -13.47 -4.46 -3.74
CA LYS A 54 -14.55 -3.82 -2.96
C LYS A 54 -15.59 -4.85 -2.47
N TYR A 55 -15.88 -5.87 -3.27
CA TYR A 55 -16.77 -6.97 -2.91
C TYR A 55 -16.16 -7.93 -1.89
N GLY A 56 -14.84 -8.14 -1.93
CA GLY A 56 -14.13 -8.95 -0.94
C GLY A 56 -14.22 -8.35 0.47
N TRP A 57 -14.14 -7.02 0.59
CA TRP A 57 -14.36 -6.32 1.85
C TRP A 57 -15.79 -6.45 2.38
N LEU A 58 -16.80 -6.38 1.49
CA LEU A 58 -18.20 -6.64 1.86
C LEU A 58 -18.41 -8.06 2.38
N GLY A 59 -17.78 -9.06 1.76
CA GLY A 59 -17.83 -10.45 2.22
C GLY A 59 -17.24 -10.63 3.62
N ILE A 60 -16.07 -10.03 3.89
CA ILE A 60 -15.43 -10.08 5.22
C ILE A 60 -16.33 -9.46 6.29
N ILE A 61 -16.93 -8.29 6.00
CA ILE A 61 -17.85 -7.62 6.92
C ILE A 61 -19.10 -8.47 7.18
N ALA A 62 -19.68 -9.06 6.12
CA ALA A 62 -20.88 -9.90 6.24
C ALA A 62 -20.62 -11.14 7.10
N VAL A 63 -19.47 -11.80 6.92
CA VAL A 63 -19.08 -12.96 7.76
C VAL A 63 -18.88 -12.53 9.21
N LEU A 64 -18.19 -11.42 9.45
CA LEU A 64 -17.92 -10.92 10.80
C LEU A 64 -19.22 -10.58 11.55
N ILE A 65 -20.17 -9.95 10.85
CA ILE A 65 -21.51 -9.64 11.39
C ILE A 65 -22.30 -10.92 11.63
N GLY A 66 -22.26 -11.88 10.70
CA GLY A 66 -22.94 -13.18 10.85
C GLY A 66 -22.47 -13.94 12.09
N VAL A 67 -21.15 -14.01 12.31
CA VAL A 67 -20.56 -14.64 13.51
C VAL A 67 -20.95 -13.87 14.79
N SER A 68 -20.93 -12.54 14.74
CA SER A 68 -21.29 -11.71 15.89
C SER A 68 -22.77 -11.88 16.27
N LEU A 69 -23.67 -11.90 15.28
CA LEU A 69 -25.10 -12.16 15.50
C LEU A 69 -25.34 -13.58 16.01
N TYR A 70 -24.63 -14.57 15.48
CA TYR A 70 -24.71 -15.94 15.96
C TYR A 70 -24.27 -16.06 17.44
N MET A 71 -23.23 -15.34 17.87
CA MET A 71 -22.84 -15.33 19.29
C MET A 71 -23.83 -14.60 20.21
N ILE A 72 -24.55 -13.59 19.71
CA ILE A 72 -25.49 -12.79 20.51
C ILE A 72 -26.86 -13.47 20.62
N PHE A 73 -27.35 -14.05 19.52
CA PHE A 73 -28.68 -14.68 19.44
C PHE A 73 -28.65 -16.19 19.61
N GLY A 74 -27.51 -16.84 19.36
CA GLY A 74 -27.30 -18.23 19.70
C GLY A 74 -27.23 -18.35 21.22
N ASN A 75 -28.16 -19.09 21.82
CA ASN A 75 -28.01 -19.53 23.21
C ASN A 75 -26.72 -20.37 23.28
N VAL A 76 -25.63 -19.74 23.70
CA VAL A 76 -24.33 -20.38 24.00
C VAL A 76 -24.40 -21.17 25.32
N GLU A 77 -25.55 -21.77 25.61
CA GLU A 77 -25.70 -22.80 26.62
C GLU A 77 -25.37 -24.13 25.96
N GLY A 78 -24.07 -24.46 25.94
CA GLY A 78 -23.59 -25.80 25.58
C GLY A 78 -23.46 -26.08 24.09
N SER A 79 -22.72 -25.25 23.34
CA SER A 79 -22.37 -25.56 21.96
C SER A 79 -21.37 -26.73 21.90
N THR A 80 -21.89 -27.92 21.58
CA THR A 80 -21.13 -29.17 21.35
C THR A 80 -20.02 -29.03 20.30
N LEU A 81 -20.11 -28.03 19.42
CA LEU A 81 -19.10 -27.68 18.40
C LEU A 81 -17.84 -26.99 18.98
N LEU A 82 -17.92 -26.35 20.14
CA LEU A 82 -16.74 -25.74 20.80
C LEU A 82 -16.01 -26.74 21.71
N ASN A 83 -16.67 -27.80 22.17
CA ASN A 83 -16.07 -28.82 23.02
C ASN A 83 -15.12 -29.79 22.28
N THR A 84 -15.19 -29.85 20.94
CA THR A 84 -14.30 -30.69 20.12
C THR A 84 -13.01 -29.97 19.71
N VAL A 85 -12.91 -28.66 19.95
CA VAL A 85 -11.69 -27.90 19.71
C VAL A 85 -10.86 -27.91 20.98
N ASP A 86 -9.70 -28.58 20.94
CA ASP A 86 -8.80 -28.66 22.08
C ASP A 86 -8.11 -27.30 22.32
N TYR A 87 -8.73 -26.47 23.16
CA TYR A 87 -8.19 -25.17 23.57
C TYR A 87 -7.09 -25.28 24.63
N SER A 88 -6.63 -26.48 24.99
CA SER A 88 -5.63 -26.69 26.05
C SER A 88 -4.32 -25.94 25.79
N VAL A 89 -3.96 -25.70 24.52
CA VAL A 89 -2.74 -24.98 24.13
C VAL A 89 -2.82 -23.48 24.45
N ILE A 90 -4.01 -22.87 24.39
CA ILE A 90 -4.24 -21.43 24.67
C ILE A 90 -4.60 -21.23 26.15
N SER A 91 -5.30 -22.20 26.75
CA SER A 91 -5.75 -22.20 28.14
C SER A 91 -4.61 -22.40 29.14
N ASN A 92 -3.60 -23.23 28.82
CA ASN A 92 -2.52 -23.59 29.75
C ASN A 92 -1.34 -22.60 29.76
N ASN A 93 -1.58 -21.31 29.48
CA ASN A 93 -0.52 -20.31 29.52
C ASN A 93 -0.67 -19.36 30.73
N LYS A 94 0.46 -18.82 31.21
CA LYS A 94 0.49 -17.94 32.40
C LYS A 94 -0.31 -16.65 32.18
N VAL A 95 -0.61 -16.29 30.93
CA VAL A 95 -1.33 -15.09 30.52
C VAL A 95 -2.84 -15.29 30.66
N THR A 96 -3.39 -16.43 30.20
CA THR A 96 -4.80 -16.81 30.38
C THR A 96 -5.14 -16.98 31.84
N ASN A 97 -4.20 -17.45 32.68
CA ASN A 97 -4.43 -17.57 34.12
C ASN A 97 -4.44 -16.21 34.87
N VAL A 98 -3.89 -15.15 34.28
CA VAL A 98 -3.97 -13.77 34.81
C VAL A 98 -5.22 -13.07 34.28
N LEU A 99 -5.63 -13.37 33.05
CA LEU A 99 -6.86 -12.86 32.43
C LEU A 99 -8.13 -13.56 32.92
N SER A 100 -8.05 -14.80 33.41
CA SER A 100 -9.19 -15.58 33.93
C SER A 100 -9.78 -14.98 35.21
N GLY A 101 -9.01 -14.19 35.96
CA GLY A 101 -9.51 -13.40 37.10
C GLY A 101 -10.29 -12.14 36.70
N ILE A 102 -10.29 -11.77 35.41
CA ILE A 102 -10.97 -10.57 34.92
C ILE A 102 -12.37 -10.95 34.44
N THR A 103 -13.37 -10.67 35.27
CA THR A 103 -14.78 -10.82 34.90
C THR A 103 -15.19 -9.67 33.98
N PHE A 104 -15.33 -9.94 32.69
CA PHE A 104 -15.85 -8.96 31.75
C PHE A 104 -17.37 -8.79 31.96
N SER A 105 -17.79 -7.57 32.30
CA SER A 105 -19.21 -7.21 32.30
C SER A 105 -19.76 -7.27 30.87
N LYS A 106 -21.03 -7.66 30.72
CA LYS A 106 -21.72 -7.69 29.42
C LYS A 106 -21.58 -6.37 28.66
N THR A 107 -21.61 -5.23 29.37
CA THR A 107 -21.42 -3.90 28.78
C THR A 107 -20.02 -3.72 28.17
N VAL A 108 -18.97 -4.21 28.83
CA VAL A 108 -17.59 -4.12 28.32
C VAL A 108 -17.43 -5.01 27.10
N MET A 109 -18.06 -6.18 27.09
CA MET A 109 -18.04 -7.09 25.93
C MET A 109 -18.75 -6.48 24.71
N TYR A 110 -19.92 -5.85 24.90
CA TYR A 110 -20.58 -5.12 23.81
C TYR A 110 -19.77 -3.91 23.33
N ALA A 111 -19.13 -3.18 24.25
CA ALA A 111 -18.28 -2.04 23.90
C ALA A 111 -17.08 -2.49 23.06
N ILE A 112 -16.38 -3.57 23.45
CA ILE A 112 -15.23 -4.08 22.70
C ILE A 112 -15.63 -4.56 21.30
N GLY A 113 -16.78 -5.24 21.19
CA GLY A 113 -17.31 -5.72 19.90
C GLY A 113 -17.68 -4.56 18.98
N PHE A 114 -18.40 -3.56 19.50
CA PHE A 114 -18.78 -2.37 18.74
C PHE A 114 -17.55 -1.56 18.30
N PHE A 115 -16.59 -1.36 19.20
CA PHE A 115 -15.36 -0.62 18.90
C PHE A 115 -14.53 -1.33 17.83
N GLY A 116 -14.43 -2.67 17.91
CA GLY A 116 -13.80 -3.48 16.87
C GLY A 116 -14.50 -3.32 15.51
N LEU A 117 -15.83 -3.38 15.49
CA LEU A 117 -16.62 -3.22 14.26
C LEU A 117 -16.41 -1.84 13.61
N VAL A 118 -16.44 -0.77 14.41
CA VAL A 118 -16.14 0.60 13.96
C VAL A 118 -14.71 0.70 13.44
N PHE A 119 -13.74 0.07 14.10
CA PHE A 119 -12.34 0.05 13.67
C PHE A 119 -12.17 -0.61 12.28
N PHE A 120 -12.88 -1.70 12.01
CA PHE A 120 -12.88 -2.33 10.68
C PHE A 120 -13.49 -1.43 9.59
N ILE A 121 -14.49 -0.61 9.93
CA ILE A 121 -15.07 0.39 9.01
C ILE A 121 -14.13 1.58 8.78
N GLN A 122 -13.32 1.94 9.77
CA GLN A 122 -12.36 3.06 9.64
C GLN A 122 -11.26 2.77 8.59
N ILE A 123 -10.80 1.53 8.47
CA ILE A 123 -9.75 1.13 7.52
C ILE A 123 -10.09 1.47 6.05
N PRO A 124 -11.25 1.04 5.49
CA PRO A 124 -11.62 1.38 4.12
C PRO A 124 -11.93 2.87 3.93
N LEU A 125 -12.46 3.56 4.94
CA LEU A 125 -12.71 5.00 4.89
C LEU A 125 -11.40 5.79 4.70
N MET A 126 -10.38 5.45 5.49
CA MET A 126 -9.06 6.08 5.43
C MET A 126 -8.38 5.77 4.09
N LYS A 127 -8.49 4.53 3.62
CA LYS A 127 -7.97 4.12 2.31
C LYS A 127 -8.64 4.90 1.17
N HIS A 128 -9.95 5.12 1.23
CA HIS A 128 -10.67 5.89 0.21
C HIS A 128 -10.25 7.36 0.21
N TYR A 129 -10.13 7.98 1.39
CA TYR A 129 -9.67 9.35 1.54
C TYR A 129 -8.27 9.57 0.94
N MET A 130 -7.35 8.63 1.19
CA MET A 130 -5.97 8.73 0.73
C MET A 130 -5.85 8.47 -0.77
N ASN A 131 -6.65 7.55 -1.34
CA ASN A 131 -6.70 7.35 -2.79
C ASN A 131 -7.15 8.60 -3.54
N LYS A 132 -8.14 9.33 -3.01
CA LYS A 132 -8.64 10.58 -3.60
C LYS A 132 -7.61 11.72 -3.56
N ARG A 133 -6.66 11.68 -2.62
CA ARG A 133 -5.57 12.66 -2.52
C ARG A 133 -4.43 12.39 -3.51
N LEU A 134 -4.30 11.15 -3.99
CA LEU A 134 -3.19 10.70 -4.85
C LEU A 134 -3.56 10.63 -6.33
N GLU A 135 -4.84 10.81 -6.69
CA GLU A 135 -5.26 11.15 -8.05
C GLU A 135 -4.97 12.64 -8.32
N TYR A 136 -3.70 12.94 -8.64
CA TYR A 136 -3.26 14.18 -9.29
C TYR A 136 -2.68 13.85 -10.66
#